data_AF-A0AAW0PA34-F1
#
_entry.id   AF-A0AAW0PA34-F1
#
_cell.length_a   1.000
_cell.length_b   1.000
_cell.length_c   1.000
_cell.angle_alpha   90.00
_cell.angle_beta   90.00
_cell.angle_gamma   90.00
#
_symmetry.space_group_name_H-M   'P 1'
#
loop_
_entity.id
_entity.type
_entity.pdbx_description
1 polymer ?
#
loop_
_entity_poly.entity_id
_entity_poly.type
_entity_poly.pdbx_seq_one_letter_code
_entity_poly.pdbx_strand_id
1 'polypeptide(L)'
;MAQVRMRNAKGANASEIEKKIKRLLLTLLLVTACACAASLWLYLSSADGDVTETLVRQGELVSPEPRAYAVPCSEDYDQHRRFPGCTPQKCGRAVTDAVVTREEAQVLRRLAERGLALAGSEGGASILDLHSGALSMGKQFVNIYRYFGDQIDEVFTKEDFQLYRDVRRRIQQTIANTFDLDADLMFLTKPTFFSRINSTEAKTQHDEYWHPHIDKVTQTVERE
;
A
#
# COMPACT_ATOMS: atom_id res chain seq x y z
N MET A 1 -62.35 -42.29 63.15
CA MET A 1 -61.32 -41.59 62.33
C MET A 1 -61.70 -41.72 60.86
N ALA A 2 -61.68 -40.65 60.08
CA ALA A 2 -61.63 -40.69 58.62
C ALA A 2 -61.16 -39.32 58.10
N GLN A 3 -59.88 -39.20 57.71
CA GLN A 3 -59.36 -37.97 57.10
C GLN A 3 -59.80 -37.90 55.63
N VAL A 4 -60.64 -36.92 55.29
CA VAL A 4 -60.94 -36.61 53.88
C VAL A 4 -59.77 -35.83 53.29
N ARG A 5 -58.94 -36.55 52.53
CA ARG A 5 -57.75 -36.02 51.86
C ARG A 5 -58.14 -35.18 50.64
N MET A 6 -58.16 -33.85 50.78
CA MET A 6 -58.32 -32.97 49.61
C MET A 6 -57.19 -33.19 48.60
N ARG A 7 -57.55 -33.66 47.40
CA ARG A 7 -56.66 -33.71 46.24
C ARG A 7 -56.87 -32.46 45.40
N ASN A 8 -55.92 -31.53 45.45
CA ASN A 8 -55.88 -30.41 44.50
C ASN A 8 -55.67 -30.95 43.07
N ALA A 9 -56.72 -30.91 42.25
CA ALA A 9 -56.65 -31.25 40.84
C ALA A 9 -55.97 -30.12 40.06
N LYS A 10 -54.64 -30.08 40.04
CA LYS A 10 -53.89 -29.35 39.00
C LYS A 10 -54.17 -30.03 37.66
N GLY A 11 -55.14 -29.50 36.91
CA GLY A 11 -55.61 -30.08 35.66
C GLY A 11 -54.51 -30.18 34.60
N ALA A 12 -54.51 -31.27 33.83
CA ALA A 12 -53.48 -31.58 32.84
C ALA A 12 -53.20 -30.42 31.86
N ASN A 13 -54.26 -29.69 31.47
CA ASN A 13 -54.20 -28.51 30.60
C ASN A 13 -53.19 -27.44 31.06
N ALA A 14 -53.06 -27.20 32.37
CA ALA A 14 -52.11 -26.21 32.88
C ALA A 14 -50.65 -26.60 32.58
N SER A 15 -50.32 -27.90 32.70
CA SER A 15 -48.97 -28.41 32.41
C SER A 15 -48.64 -28.43 30.91
N GLU A 16 -49.65 -28.55 30.05
CA GLU A 16 -49.46 -28.48 28.59
C GLU A 16 -49.30 -27.03 28.12
N ILE A 17 -50.08 -26.10 28.67
CA ILE A 17 -49.94 -24.66 28.44
C ILE A 17 -48.55 -24.20 28.91
N GLU A 18 -48.10 -24.61 30.10
CA GLU A 18 -46.76 -24.30 30.61
C GLU A 18 -45.65 -24.84 29.70
N LYS A 19 -45.80 -26.06 29.14
CA LYS A 19 -44.87 -26.61 28.15
C LYS A 19 -44.88 -25.84 26.82
N LYS A 20 -46.05 -25.42 26.33
CA LYS A 20 -46.19 -24.60 25.11
C LYS A 20 -45.56 -23.22 25.30
N ILE A 21 -45.80 -22.55 26.44
CA ILE A 21 -45.16 -21.29 26.80
C ILE A 21 -43.65 -21.45 26.91
N LYS A 22 -43.13 -22.48 27.60
CA LYS A 22 -41.67 -22.72 27.70
C LYS A 22 -41.02 -22.99 26.34
N ARG A 23 -41.69 -23.71 25.42
CA ARG A 23 -41.21 -23.88 24.03
C ARG A 23 -41.23 -22.58 23.24
N LEU A 24 -42.28 -21.77 23.37
CA LEU A 24 -42.37 -20.46 22.73
C LEU A 24 -41.30 -19.50 23.25
N LEU A 25 -41.05 -19.49 24.56
CA LEU A 25 -40.01 -18.67 25.18
C LEU A 25 -38.60 -19.12 24.72
N LEU A 26 -38.36 -20.44 24.66
CA LEU A 26 -37.09 -21.00 24.18
C LEU A 26 -36.84 -20.69 22.70
N THR A 27 -37.86 -20.79 21.85
CA THR A 27 -37.77 -20.42 20.43
C THR A 27 -37.54 -18.92 20.25
N LEU A 28 -38.21 -18.08 21.05
CA LEU A 28 -37.98 -16.63 21.04
C LEU A 28 -36.55 -16.28 21.48
N LEU A 29 -36.03 -16.91 22.54
CA LEU A 29 -34.65 -16.75 23.02
C LEU A 29 -33.60 -17.22 22.00
N LEU A 30 -33.87 -18.29 21.27
CA LEU A 30 -33.01 -18.75 20.17
C LEU A 30 -33.01 -17.75 19.00
N VAL A 31 -34.17 -17.24 18.61
CA VAL A 31 -34.28 -16.24 17.53
C VAL A 31 -33.58 -14.93 17.90
N THR A 32 -33.75 -14.43 19.13
CA THR A 32 -33.04 -13.22 19.59
C THR A 32 -31.54 -13.44 19.71
N ALA A 33 -31.09 -14.60 20.20
CA ALA A 33 -29.67 -14.93 20.24
C ALA A 33 -29.05 -14.99 18.83
N CYS A 34 -29.73 -15.62 17.86
CA CYS A 34 -29.31 -15.64 16.46
C CYS A 34 -29.29 -14.24 15.83
N ALA A 35 -30.29 -13.40 16.11
CA ALA A 35 -30.34 -12.02 15.61
C ALA A 35 -29.19 -11.17 16.20
N CYS A 36 -28.90 -11.29 17.49
CA CYS A 36 -27.76 -10.63 18.14
C CYS A 36 -26.41 -11.14 17.64
N ALA A 37 -26.28 -12.44 17.36
CA ALA A 37 -25.07 -13.00 16.77
C ALA A 37 -24.86 -12.49 15.33
N ALA A 38 -25.93 -12.41 14.54
CA ALA A 38 -25.87 -11.88 13.17
C ALA A 38 -25.57 -10.37 13.14
N SER A 39 -26.16 -9.57 14.03
CA SER A 39 -25.85 -8.14 14.11
C SER A 39 -24.44 -7.88 14.64
N LEU A 40 -23.95 -8.66 15.60
CA LEU A 40 -22.57 -8.59 16.06
C LEU A 40 -21.59 -9.03 14.96
N TRP A 41 -21.90 -10.08 14.20
CA TRP A 41 -21.09 -10.50 13.05
C TRP A 41 -21.03 -9.41 11.98
N LEU A 42 -22.16 -8.81 11.61
CA LEU A 42 -22.21 -7.69 10.67
C LEU A 42 -21.43 -6.48 11.18
N TYR A 43 -21.57 -6.14 12.46
CA TYR A 43 -20.83 -5.04 13.09
C TYR A 43 -19.33 -5.28 13.08
N LEU A 44 -18.87 -6.48 13.49
CA LEU A 44 -17.44 -6.85 13.44
C LEU A 44 -16.91 -6.87 12.01
N SER A 45 -17.66 -7.44 11.06
CA SER A 45 -17.31 -7.43 9.62
C SER A 45 -17.25 -6.01 9.04
N SER A 46 -18.00 -5.05 9.59
CA SER A 46 -17.91 -3.63 9.19
C SER A 46 -16.86 -2.83 9.97
N ALA A 47 -16.43 -3.32 11.13
CA ALA A 47 -15.39 -2.72 11.96
C ALA A 47 -13.98 -3.14 11.51
N ASP A 48 -13.85 -4.28 10.83
CA ASP A 48 -12.70 -4.63 9.98
C ASP A 48 -12.67 -3.74 8.71
N GLY A 49 -12.55 -2.42 8.91
CA GLY A 49 -12.28 -1.44 7.85
C GLY A 49 -10.88 -1.55 7.25
N ASP A 50 -10.09 -2.53 7.70
CA ASP A 50 -8.69 -2.78 7.34
C ASP A 50 -8.50 -4.21 6.77
N VAL A 51 -9.54 -4.78 6.13
CA VAL A 51 -9.38 -5.98 5.29
C VAL A 51 -8.47 -5.62 4.13
N THR A 52 -7.20 -5.96 4.27
CA THR A 52 -6.19 -5.82 3.22
C THR A 52 -6.49 -6.81 2.09
N GLU A 53 -7.17 -6.34 1.04
CA GLU A 53 -7.35 -7.13 -0.18
C GLU A 53 -5.98 -7.56 -0.74
N THR A 54 -5.81 -8.86 -0.93
CA THR A 54 -4.57 -9.42 -1.51
C THR A 54 -4.51 -9.06 -2.99
N LEU A 55 -3.68 -8.06 -3.34
CA LEU A 55 -3.51 -7.61 -4.74
C LEU A 55 -2.85 -8.70 -5.62
N VAL A 56 -1.86 -9.41 -5.06
CA VAL A 56 -1.13 -10.48 -5.73
C VAL A 56 -0.55 -11.44 -4.69
N ARG A 57 -0.47 -12.73 -4.99
CA ARG A 57 0.23 -13.71 -4.15
C ARG A 57 1.73 -13.73 -4.46
N GLN A 58 2.56 -14.06 -3.48
CA GLN A 58 3.99 -14.28 -3.71
C GLN A 58 4.20 -15.39 -4.75
N GLY A 59 4.85 -15.06 -5.87
CA GLY A 59 5.14 -16.00 -6.95
C GLY A 59 4.03 -16.16 -7.99
N GLU A 60 2.91 -15.46 -7.85
CA GLU A 60 1.94 -15.26 -8.93
C GLU A 60 2.51 -14.30 -9.98
N LEU A 61 2.37 -14.63 -11.27
CA LEU A 61 2.85 -13.80 -12.38
C LEU A 61 1.69 -12.99 -12.97
N VAL A 62 1.82 -11.66 -12.98
CA VAL A 62 0.84 -10.70 -13.48
C VAL A 62 1.38 -10.01 -14.73
N SER A 63 1.32 -10.72 -15.85
CA SER A 63 1.86 -10.33 -17.15
C SER A 63 1.09 -11.05 -18.28
N PRO A 64 0.87 -10.44 -19.47
CA PRO A 64 1.37 -9.13 -19.90
C PRO A 64 0.58 -7.94 -19.34
N GLU A 65 -0.73 -8.10 -19.10
CA GLU A 65 -1.61 -7.00 -18.70
C GLU A 65 -1.56 -6.73 -17.18
N PRO A 66 -1.60 -5.46 -16.73
CA PRO A 66 -1.70 -5.13 -15.31
C PRO A 66 -3.03 -5.56 -14.69
N ARG A 67 -2.98 -6.07 -13.45
CA ARG A 67 -4.19 -6.23 -12.63
C ARG A 67 -4.49 -4.91 -11.92
N ALA A 68 -5.53 -4.22 -12.37
CA ALA A 68 -6.00 -2.97 -11.79
C ALA A 68 -7.17 -3.18 -10.81
N TYR A 69 -7.13 -2.42 -9.72
CA TYR A 69 -8.14 -2.35 -8.66
C TYR A 69 -8.62 -0.90 -8.55
N ALA A 70 -9.92 -0.66 -8.62
CA ALA A 70 -10.47 0.65 -8.35
C ALA A 70 -10.34 0.97 -6.85
N VAL A 71 -9.83 2.15 -6.51
CA VAL A 71 -9.83 2.65 -5.12
C VAL A 71 -10.41 4.06 -5.09
N PRO A 72 -11.08 4.47 -4.00
CA PRO A 72 -11.50 5.86 -3.84
C PRO A 72 -10.32 6.81 -4.01
N CYS A 73 -10.55 7.93 -4.70
CA CYS A 73 -9.60 9.04 -4.68
C CYS A 73 -9.50 9.62 -3.25
N SER A 74 -8.37 10.24 -2.93
CA SER A 74 -8.21 10.94 -1.66
C SER A 74 -9.11 12.18 -1.59
N GLU A 75 -9.51 12.61 -0.39
CA GLU A 75 -10.46 13.72 -0.19
C GLU A 75 -9.96 15.07 -0.75
N ASP A 76 -8.65 15.22 -0.87
CA ASP A 76 -7.98 16.38 -1.46
C ASP A 76 -7.86 16.31 -2.99
N TYR A 77 -8.15 15.16 -3.61
CA TYR A 77 -7.82 14.91 -5.02
C TYR A 77 -8.46 15.94 -5.97
N ASP A 78 -9.73 16.24 -5.75
CA ASP A 78 -10.50 17.18 -6.57
C ASP A 78 -10.23 18.66 -6.27
N GLN A 79 -9.50 18.95 -5.19
CA GLN A 79 -9.09 20.30 -4.81
C GLN A 79 -7.89 20.80 -5.64
N HIS A 80 -7.20 19.88 -6.34
CA HIS A 80 -6.01 20.17 -7.14
C HIS A 80 -6.36 20.52 -8.59
N ARG A 81 -5.54 21.38 -9.21
CA ARG A 81 -5.68 21.75 -10.62
C ARG A 81 -5.50 20.53 -11.52
N ARG A 82 -6.54 20.16 -12.28
CA ARG A 82 -6.48 19.11 -13.30
C ARG A 82 -5.81 19.64 -14.57
N PHE A 83 -4.93 18.82 -15.15
CA PHE A 83 -4.26 19.05 -16.44
C PHE A 83 -4.70 17.94 -17.42
N PRO A 84 -5.35 18.28 -18.55
CA PRO A 84 -5.74 17.30 -19.56
C PRO A 84 -4.57 16.41 -20.00
N GLY A 85 -4.80 15.11 -20.15
CA GLY A 85 -3.77 14.13 -20.51
C GLY A 85 -2.81 13.74 -19.38
N CYS A 86 -2.65 14.55 -18.33
CA CYS A 86 -1.72 14.29 -17.23
C CYS A 86 -2.41 13.84 -15.93
N THR A 87 -3.57 14.44 -15.59
CA THR A 87 -4.29 14.11 -14.34
C THR A 87 -5.27 12.95 -14.57
N PRO A 88 -5.16 11.83 -13.83
CA PRO A 88 -6.13 10.74 -13.90
C PRO A 88 -7.58 11.21 -13.63
N GLN A 89 -8.53 10.57 -14.31
CA GLN A 89 -9.97 10.75 -14.02
C GLN A 89 -10.52 9.60 -13.16
N LYS A 90 -9.71 8.57 -12.90
CA LYS A 90 -10.02 7.41 -12.05
C LYS A 90 -8.83 7.16 -11.11
N CYS A 91 -9.10 6.86 -9.85
CA CYS A 91 -8.08 6.40 -8.91
C CYS A 91 -8.08 4.88 -8.82
N GLY A 92 -6.90 4.30 -8.63
CA GLY A 92 -6.72 2.86 -8.64
C GLY A 92 -5.35 2.44 -8.14
N ARG A 93 -5.21 1.15 -7.87
CA ARG A 93 -3.92 0.47 -7.66
C ARG A 93 -3.74 -0.53 -8.79
N ALA A 94 -2.54 -0.66 -9.33
CA ALA A 94 -2.25 -1.67 -10.34
C ALA A 94 -0.97 -2.43 -10.01
N VAL A 95 -0.96 -3.72 -10.35
CA VAL A 95 0.18 -4.62 -10.14
C VAL A 95 0.51 -5.30 -11.47
N THR A 96 1.79 -5.40 -11.80
CA THR A 96 2.29 -6.09 -12.99
C THR A 96 3.76 -6.46 -12.85
N ASP A 97 4.17 -7.59 -13.42
CA ASP A 97 5.56 -8.03 -13.55
C ASP A 97 6.19 -7.62 -14.89
N ALA A 98 5.45 -6.96 -15.79
CA ALA A 98 5.91 -6.65 -17.14
C ALA A 98 6.90 -5.45 -17.22
N VAL A 99 7.06 -4.69 -16.13
CA VAL A 99 7.81 -3.42 -16.14
C VAL A 99 9.33 -3.62 -16.08
N VAL A 100 9.80 -4.60 -15.30
CA VAL A 100 11.23 -4.88 -15.08
C VAL A 100 11.44 -6.39 -15.04
N THR A 101 12.32 -6.93 -15.90
CA THR A 101 12.63 -8.38 -15.85
C THR A 101 13.49 -8.74 -14.64
N ARG A 102 13.59 -10.03 -14.33
CA ARG A 102 14.44 -10.54 -13.24
C ARG A 102 15.92 -10.21 -13.47
N GLU A 103 16.37 -10.24 -14.71
CA GLU A 103 17.74 -9.96 -15.15
C GLU A 103 18.04 -8.46 -15.01
N GLU A 104 17.11 -7.62 -15.47
CA GLU A 104 17.19 -6.16 -15.31
C GLU A 104 17.21 -5.75 -13.84
N ALA A 105 16.34 -6.33 -13.01
CA ALA A 105 16.33 -6.10 -11.57
C ALA A 105 17.67 -6.48 -10.90
N GLN A 106 18.34 -7.54 -11.36
CA GLN A 106 19.68 -7.88 -10.89
C GLN A 106 20.76 -6.89 -11.36
N VAL A 107 20.67 -6.35 -12.57
CA VAL A 107 21.59 -5.30 -13.06
C VAL A 107 21.38 -4.02 -12.26
N LEU A 108 20.14 -3.55 -12.12
CA LEU A 108 19.78 -2.37 -11.31
C LEU A 108 20.23 -2.51 -9.85
N ARG A 109 20.13 -3.72 -9.26
CA ARG A 109 20.63 -3.98 -7.91
C ARG A 109 22.15 -3.81 -7.83
N ARG A 110 22.90 -4.40 -8.77
CA ARG A 110 24.38 -4.25 -8.83
C ARG A 110 24.81 -2.80 -9.07
N LEU A 111 24.07 -2.08 -9.91
CA LEU A 111 24.25 -0.65 -10.14
C LEU A 111 24.09 0.13 -8.81
N ALA A 112 22.99 -0.10 -8.09
CA ALA A 112 22.74 0.53 -6.79
C ALA A 112 23.80 0.15 -5.75
N GLU A 113 24.21 -1.13 -5.69
CA GLU A 113 25.29 -1.62 -4.84
C GLU A 113 26.62 -0.88 -5.10
N ARG A 114 27.00 -0.68 -6.37
CA ARG A 114 28.21 0.09 -6.75
C ARG A 114 28.10 1.57 -6.35
N GLY A 115 26.98 2.23 -6.66
CA GLY A 115 26.81 3.65 -6.33
C GLY A 115 26.76 3.93 -4.82
N LEU A 116 26.10 3.05 -4.05
CA LEU A 116 26.02 3.14 -2.59
C LEU A 116 27.28 2.59 -1.87
N ALA A 117 28.30 2.15 -2.61
CA ALA A 117 29.63 1.84 -2.07
C ALA A 117 30.55 3.08 -2.03
N LEU A 118 30.28 4.11 -2.84
CA LEU A 118 31.03 5.37 -2.85
C LEU A 118 30.82 6.19 -1.56
N ALA A 119 29.58 6.23 -1.07
CA ALA A 119 29.21 6.85 0.19
C ALA A 119 27.91 6.24 0.74
N GLY A 120 27.60 6.55 2.00
CA GLY A 120 26.34 6.21 2.64
C GLY A 120 25.99 7.20 3.75
N SER A 121 24.78 7.07 4.28
CA SER A 121 24.36 7.79 5.47
C SER A 121 25.09 7.27 6.73
N GLU A 122 25.21 8.12 7.74
CA GLU A 122 25.53 7.72 9.12
C GLU A 122 24.38 6.97 9.81
N GLY A 123 23.15 7.08 9.30
CA GLY A 123 21.96 6.42 9.83
C GLY A 123 21.50 5.20 9.04
N GLY A 124 20.25 4.80 9.30
CA GLY A 124 19.65 3.56 8.81
C GLY A 124 19.39 3.46 7.31
N ALA A 125 19.24 4.60 6.60
CA ALA A 125 18.91 4.61 5.17
C ALA A 125 19.93 5.42 4.35
N SER A 126 20.43 4.83 3.25
CA SER A 126 21.24 5.54 2.25
C SER A 126 20.47 5.62 0.94
N ILE A 127 20.46 6.80 0.31
CA ILE A 127 19.72 7.10 -0.92
C ILE A 127 20.70 7.42 -2.06
N LEU A 128 20.39 6.93 -3.27
CA LEU A 128 21.08 7.24 -4.53
C LEU A 128 20.06 7.56 -5.62
N ASP A 129 20.01 8.81 -6.07
CA ASP A 129 19.23 9.27 -7.22
C ASP A 129 20.17 9.57 -8.40
N LEU A 130 20.18 8.71 -9.42
CA LEU A 130 20.97 8.90 -10.64
C LEU A 130 20.49 10.09 -11.49
N HIS A 131 19.22 10.50 -11.36
CA HIS A 131 18.64 11.54 -12.20
C HIS A 131 18.98 12.96 -11.71
N SER A 132 18.99 13.20 -10.39
CA SER A 132 19.54 14.45 -9.80
C SER A 132 21.03 14.36 -9.49
N GLY A 133 21.57 13.15 -9.37
CA GLY A 133 22.91 12.87 -8.86
C GLY A 133 23.02 12.88 -7.34
N ALA A 134 21.92 12.93 -6.57
CA ALA A 134 21.99 12.97 -5.11
C ALA A 134 22.42 11.62 -4.51
N LEU A 135 23.42 11.64 -3.62
CA LEU A 135 23.87 10.48 -2.83
C LEU A 135 24.02 10.89 -1.36
N SER A 136 23.52 10.06 -0.45
CA SER A 136 23.74 10.22 1.00
C SER A 136 25.22 10.07 1.35
N MET A 137 25.78 11.04 2.07
CA MET A 137 27.15 11.03 2.59
C MET A 137 27.15 11.61 4.01
N GLY A 138 27.27 10.74 5.01
CA GLY A 138 27.16 11.12 6.42
C GLY A 138 25.76 11.63 6.75
N LYS A 139 25.62 12.93 7.04
CA LYS A 139 24.33 13.59 7.37
C LYS A 139 23.79 14.50 6.25
N GLN A 140 24.39 14.46 5.06
CA GLN A 140 24.06 15.37 3.95
C GLN A 140 23.96 14.63 2.62
N PHE A 141 23.50 15.33 1.59
CA PHE A 141 23.54 14.85 0.21
C PHE A 141 24.66 15.53 -0.57
N VAL A 142 25.41 14.75 -1.33
CA VAL A 142 26.37 15.24 -2.34
C VAL A 142 25.86 14.95 -3.74
N ASN A 143 26.28 15.76 -4.71
CA ASN A 143 26.05 15.46 -6.12
C ASN A 143 27.19 14.56 -6.63
N ILE A 144 26.88 13.30 -6.97
CA ILE A 144 27.88 12.28 -7.35
C ILE A 144 28.73 12.71 -8.54
N TYR A 145 28.11 13.31 -9.55
CA TYR A 145 28.78 13.75 -10.78
C TYR A 145 29.79 14.88 -10.54
N ARG A 146 29.56 15.71 -9.51
CA ARG A 146 30.50 16.77 -9.10
C ARG A 146 31.52 16.32 -8.08
N TYR A 147 31.15 15.40 -7.18
CA TYR A 147 31.99 15.01 -6.05
C TYR A 147 32.99 13.90 -6.43
N PHE A 148 32.56 12.90 -7.19
CA PHE A 148 33.40 11.79 -7.63
C PHE A 148 33.99 12.00 -9.04
N GLY A 149 33.41 12.92 -9.83
CA GLY A 149 33.97 13.36 -11.12
C GLY A 149 34.31 12.18 -12.04
N ASP A 150 35.57 12.07 -12.43
CA ASP A 150 36.09 11.04 -13.33
C ASP A 150 35.88 9.60 -12.81
N GLN A 151 35.77 9.39 -11.49
CA GLN A 151 35.51 8.06 -10.90
C GLN A 151 34.10 7.53 -11.24
N ILE A 152 33.17 8.38 -11.68
CA ILE A 152 31.82 7.97 -12.09
C ILE A 152 31.86 7.01 -13.27
N ASP A 153 32.78 7.19 -14.21
CA ASP A 153 32.92 6.33 -15.39
C ASP A 153 33.50 4.94 -15.03
N GLU A 154 34.13 4.79 -13.85
CA GLU A 154 34.54 3.49 -13.30
C GLU A 154 33.40 2.77 -12.58
N VAL A 155 32.39 3.51 -12.12
CA VAL A 155 31.29 3.02 -11.25
C VAL A 155 30.03 2.68 -12.06
N PHE A 156 29.73 3.45 -13.11
CA PHE A 156 28.54 3.28 -13.95
C PHE A 156 28.92 3.24 -15.44
N THR A 157 28.39 2.27 -16.16
CA THR A 157 28.59 2.16 -17.61
C THR A 157 27.50 2.91 -18.39
N LYS A 158 27.68 3.06 -19.71
CA LYS A 158 26.65 3.66 -20.58
C LYS A 158 25.39 2.79 -20.63
N GLU A 159 25.55 1.48 -20.51
CA GLU A 159 24.51 0.46 -20.49
C GLU A 159 23.71 0.53 -19.18
N ASP A 160 24.35 0.78 -18.04
CA ASP A 160 23.66 1.03 -16.76
C ASP A 160 22.68 2.21 -16.87
N PHE A 161 23.17 3.35 -17.37
CA PHE A 161 22.33 4.54 -17.57
C PHE A 161 21.25 4.32 -18.63
N GLN A 162 21.52 3.51 -19.65
CA GLN A 162 20.52 3.18 -20.66
C GLN A 162 19.40 2.32 -20.06
N LEU A 163 19.74 1.26 -19.33
CA LEU A 163 18.76 0.42 -18.63
C LEU A 163 17.91 1.23 -17.66
N TYR A 164 18.52 2.10 -16.84
CA TYR A 164 17.78 2.98 -15.92
C TYR A 164 16.78 3.88 -16.66
N ARG A 165 17.19 4.49 -17.79
CA ARG A 165 16.28 5.31 -18.63
C ARG A 165 15.13 4.48 -19.21
N ASP A 166 15.41 3.27 -19.67
CA ASP A 166 14.41 2.42 -20.34
C ASP A 166 13.43 1.79 -19.34
N VAL A 167 13.87 1.47 -18.12
CA VAL A 167 13.00 1.09 -17.00
C VAL A 167 12.12 2.27 -16.59
N ARG A 168 12.68 3.47 -16.40
CA ARG A 168 11.92 4.69 -16.08
C ARG A 168 10.85 4.98 -17.15
N ARG A 169 11.18 4.86 -18.43
CA ARG A 169 10.23 5.06 -19.53
C ARG A 169 9.11 4.00 -19.53
N ARG A 170 9.44 2.74 -19.25
CA ARG A 170 8.41 1.69 -19.09
C ARG A 170 7.48 1.95 -17.91
N ILE A 171 8.00 2.39 -16.76
CA ILE A 171 7.16 2.81 -15.61
C ILE A 171 6.19 3.92 -16.04
N GLN A 172 6.70 4.96 -16.71
CA GLN A 172 5.90 6.09 -17.20
C GLN A 172 4.79 5.62 -18.16
N GLN A 173 5.13 4.77 -19.15
CA GLN A 173 4.17 4.22 -20.10
C GLN A 173 3.13 3.31 -19.44
N THR A 174 3.54 2.44 -18.51
CA THR A 174 2.63 1.52 -17.81
C THR A 174 1.62 2.28 -16.96
N ILE A 175 2.06 3.33 -16.25
CA ILE A 175 1.14 4.22 -15.52
C ILE A 175 0.19 4.90 -16.49
N ALA A 176 0.69 5.45 -17.60
CA ALA A 176 -0.15 6.14 -18.57
C ALA A 176 -1.23 5.23 -19.17
N ASN A 177 -0.86 4.03 -19.61
CA ASN A 177 -1.78 3.02 -20.15
C ASN A 177 -2.81 2.56 -19.10
N THR A 178 -2.40 2.39 -17.83
CA THR A 178 -3.29 1.95 -16.74
C THR A 178 -4.38 2.98 -16.44
N PHE A 179 -4.03 4.26 -16.48
CA PHE A 179 -4.87 5.37 -16.01
C PHE A 179 -5.48 6.22 -17.13
N ASP A 180 -5.39 5.77 -18.39
CA ASP A 180 -5.86 6.46 -19.60
C ASP A 180 -5.27 7.88 -19.74
N LEU A 181 -3.95 7.99 -19.54
CA LEU A 181 -3.19 9.23 -19.64
C LEU A 181 -2.37 9.28 -20.94
N ASP A 182 -1.94 10.49 -21.29
CA ASP A 182 -0.92 10.72 -22.31
C ASP A 182 0.47 10.63 -21.66
N ALA A 183 1.30 9.70 -22.15
CA ALA A 183 2.64 9.46 -21.62
C ALA A 183 3.61 10.64 -21.84
N ASP A 184 3.39 11.47 -22.85
CA ASP A 184 4.21 12.64 -23.15
C ASP A 184 3.79 13.88 -22.32
N LEU A 185 2.57 13.88 -21.77
CA LEU A 185 2.06 14.95 -20.89
C LEU A 185 2.16 14.60 -19.39
N MET A 186 2.28 13.32 -19.04
CA MET A 186 2.44 12.85 -17.67
C MET A 186 3.92 12.78 -17.27
N PHE A 187 4.28 13.51 -16.21
CA PHE A 187 5.64 13.54 -15.67
C PHE A 187 5.70 12.86 -14.30
N LEU A 188 6.61 11.89 -14.15
CA LEU A 188 6.92 11.30 -12.84
C LEU A 188 7.53 12.36 -11.92
N THR A 189 7.04 12.44 -10.68
CA THR A 189 7.62 13.29 -9.63
C THR A 189 9.06 12.85 -9.33
N LYS A 190 9.88 13.82 -8.90
CA LYS A 190 11.23 13.54 -8.41
C LYS A 190 11.19 13.40 -6.88
N PRO A 191 11.98 12.50 -6.27
CA PRO A 191 13.05 11.71 -6.88
C PRO A 191 12.67 10.23 -7.15
N THR A 192 13.25 9.61 -8.18
CA THR A 192 13.20 8.15 -8.41
C THR A 192 14.56 7.56 -8.06
N PHE A 193 14.70 7.07 -6.83
CA PHE A 193 15.98 6.71 -6.22
C PHE A 193 16.06 5.24 -5.79
N PHE A 194 17.29 4.77 -5.62
CA PHE A 194 17.59 3.52 -4.91
C PHE A 194 17.79 3.81 -3.43
N SER A 195 17.31 2.93 -2.56
CA SER A 195 17.57 2.96 -1.12
C SER A 195 18.26 1.68 -0.65
N ARG A 196 19.21 1.83 0.29
CA ARG A 196 19.75 0.74 1.12
C ARG A 196 19.34 1.03 2.56
N ILE A 197 18.62 0.09 3.16
CA ILE A 197 18.13 0.17 4.54
C ILE A 197 18.89 -0.87 5.38
N ASN A 198 19.31 -0.49 6.59
CA ASN A 198 19.91 -1.37 7.60
C ASN A 198 19.31 -1.06 9.00
N SER A 199 19.82 -1.71 10.04
CA SER A 199 19.32 -1.57 11.43
C SER A 199 20.00 -0.46 12.26
N THR A 200 20.78 0.42 11.64
CA THR A 200 21.37 1.59 12.31
C THR A 200 20.28 2.59 12.64
N GLU A 201 20.33 3.19 13.83
CA GLU A 201 19.40 4.26 14.23
C GLU A 201 19.48 5.46 13.27
N ALA A 202 18.34 6.09 13.02
CA ALA A 202 18.27 7.36 12.29
C ALA A 202 19.15 8.44 12.95
N LYS A 203 19.86 9.21 12.13
CA LYS A 203 20.66 10.38 12.55
C LYS A 203 20.19 11.68 11.91
N THR A 204 19.36 11.57 10.87
CA THR A 204 18.68 12.63 10.12
C THR A 204 17.26 12.19 9.76
N GLN A 205 16.39 13.14 9.39
CA GLN A 205 15.04 12.82 8.91
C GLN A 205 15.05 11.94 7.64
N HIS A 206 16.13 12.00 6.84
CA HIS A 206 16.28 11.19 5.63
C HIS A 206 16.64 9.72 5.91
N ASP A 207 16.95 9.37 7.16
CA ASP A 207 17.12 7.99 7.61
C ASP A 207 15.80 7.32 8.02
N GLU A 208 14.74 8.11 8.27
CA GLU A 208 13.42 7.65 8.69
C GLU A 208 12.52 7.37 7.47
N TYR A 209 12.67 6.18 6.89
CA TYR A 209 11.95 5.78 5.66
C TYR A 209 10.42 5.57 5.84
N TRP A 210 9.89 5.70 7.06
CA TRP A 210 8.48 5.48 7.42
C TRP A 210 7.67 6.76 7.59
N HIS A 211 8.24 7.94 7.32
CA HIS A 211 7.43 9.16 7.31
C HIS A 211 6.34 9.08 6.23
N PRO A 212 5.17 9.71 6.44
CA PRO A 212 4.16 9.90 5.41
C PRO A 212 4.66 10.81 4.28
N HIS A 213 5.51 10.27 3.41
CA HIS A 213 5.93 10.86 2.14
C HIS A 213 4.78 10.78 1.14
N ILE A 214 3.70 11.49 1.44
CA ILE A 214 2.80 11.94 0.39
C ILE A 214 3.56 13.04 -0.34
N ASP A 215 3.88 12.81 -1.62
CA ASP A 215 4.60 13.71 -2.55
C ASP A 215 3.91 15.09 -2.79
N LYS A 216 2.90 15.44 -1.96
CA LYS A 216 1.93 16.53 -2.15
C LYS A 216 2.14 17.76 -1.26
N VAL A 217 2.94 17.71 -0.19
CA VAL A 217 2.97 18.82 0.79
C VAL A 217 3.98 19.93 0.41
N THR A 218 4.91 19.69 -0.52
CA THR A 218 6.07 20.57 -0.74
C THR A 218 6.34 21.02 -2.18
N GLN A 219 5.42 20.81 -3.13
CA GLN A 219 5.54 21.37 -4.50
C GLN A 219 4.82 22.72 -4.69
N THR A 220 4.33 23.32 -3.60
CA THR A 220 3.71 24.67 -3.55
C THR A 220 4.58 25.72 -2.86
N VAL A 221 5.90 25.49 -2.87
CA VAL A 221 7.00 26.41 -2.55
C VAL A 221 8.15 25.98 -3.48
N GLU A 222 8.74 26.77 -4.38
CA GLU A 222 8.57 28.19 -4.72
C GLU A 222 8.73 28.40 -6.25
N ARG A 223 8.14 29.47 -6.80
CA ARG A 223 8.53 30.09 -8.08
C ARG A 223 8.17 31.58 -8.05
N GLU A 224 9.14 32.39 -7.65
CA GLU A 224 9.32 33.76 -8.15
C GLU A 224 10.51 33.76 -9.14
#